data_AF-A0A7C4UGX5-F1
#
_entry.id   AF-A0A7C4UGX5-F1
#
_cell.length_a   1.000
_cell.length_b   1.000
_cell.length_c   1.000
_cell.angle_alpha   90.00
_cell.angle_beta   90.00
_cell.angle_gamma   90.00
#
_symmetry.space_group_name_H-M   'P 1'
#
loop_
_entity.id
_entity.type
_entity.pdbx_description
1 polymer ?
#
loop_
_entity_poly.entity_id
_entity_poly.type
_entity_poly.pdbx_seq_one_letter_code
_entity_poly.pdbx_strand_id
1 'polypeptide(L)'
;MVGFHPGHQSGIQDASCNNLECIVSYIIQSISDLNGYQYHIENLNDLLKKHKQQNLYLAVVGQVKRGKSTLINAIIGEEILPFSIIPVTAIPTFLKYAESLMANIVFLDSKKQKFVASDAQQMRDFLSQYIVEEKNPENKLKVSYVEVFLPADVLKEGIVLIDTPGIGSTYLHNTETTLNFLPKCDAALFVTSVDPPVTEVEIDFLKRLSSHMKEIYFILNKIDYLSEKELAVSEKFFRDVLKKNGFDTEIFLISAKMAFTGKKEKDKEMVEKSRIEKIEKFITSVIARNKKQMIEESLRNKLDNIVSDILTTMEIEIKSLNMPVKELEGKLNFLREQFAGFEREKNMILDSLEGDRNRLHQDLEEYSEEIRKKSKAYFEAIIK
;
A
#
# COMPACT_ATOMS: atom_id res chain seq x y z
N MET A 1 -55.32 -10.50 -11.72
CA MET A 1 -54.83 -11.73 -12.36
C MET A 1 -53.74 -11.33 -13.35
N VAL A 2 -52.49 -11.31 -12.90
CA VAL A 2 -51.31 -11.26 -13.76
C VAL A 2 -50.48 -12.45 -13.32
N GLY A 3 -50.38 -13.44 -14.20
CA GLY A 3 -49.82 -14.75 -13.90
C GLY A 3 -48.32 -14.67 -13.64
N PHE A 4 -47.90 -15.17 -12.49
CA PHE A 4 -46.51 -15.56 -12.26
C PHE A 4 -46.19 -16.75 -13.17
N HIS A 5 -45.25 -16.58 -14.10
CA HIS A 5 -44.64 -17.69 -14.82
C HIS A 5 -43.76 -18.51 -13.85
N PRO A 6 -43.99 -19.81 -13.69
CA PRO A 6 -43.06 -20.71 -13.03
C PRO A 6 -42.14 -21.30 -14.10
N GLY A 7 -40.86 -20.91 -14.13
CA GLY A 7 -40.00 -21.42 -15.19
C GLY A 7 -38.57 -20.91 -15.22
N HIS A 8 -37.82 -21.09 -14.14
CA HIS A 8 -36.37 -21.37 -14.21
C HIS A 8 -35.97 -22.19 -12.96
N GLN A 9 -36.49 -23.42 -12.90
CA GLN A 9 -35.78 -24.51 -12.25
C GLN A 9 -34.79 -25.09 -13.27
N SER A 10 -33.56 -24.60 -13.25
CA SER A 10 -32.45 -25.30 -13.90
C SER A 10 -31.21 -25.20 -13.02
N GLY A 11 -30.92 -26.28 -12.31
CA GLY A 11 -29.56 -26.59 -11.84
C GLY A 11 -29.20 -26.17 -10.42
N ILE A 12 -30.03 -26.47 -9.42
CA ILE A 12 -29.55 -26.55 -8.02
C ILE A 12 -29.78 -27.98 -7.53
N GLN A 13 -28.99 -28.89 -8.10
CA GLN A 13 -28.65 -30.16 -7.48
C GLN A 13 -27.13 -30.24 -7.48
N ASP A 14 -26.50 -29.51 -6.56
CA ASP A 14 -25.20 -29.93 -6.02
C ASP A 14 -24.93 -29.22 -4.70
N ALA A 15 -25.48 -29.79 -3.62
CA ALA A 15 -25.03 -29.55 -2.25
C ALA A 15 -23.61 -30.14 -1.99
N SER A 16 -22.80 -30.29 -3.04
CA SER A 16 -21.48 -30.93 -3.04
C SER A 16 -20.33 -29.94 -3.29
N CYS A 17 -20.64 -28.66 -3.49
CA CYS A 17 -19.68 -27.67 -3.98
C CYS A 17 -19.00 -26.87 -2.84
N ASN A 18 -18.14 -27.53 -2.05
CA ASN A 18 -17.44 -26.93 -0.91
C ASN A 18 -16.19 -26.09 -1.29
N ASN A 19 -16.00 -25.77 -2.56
CA ASN A 19 -14.85 -24.97 -3.00
C ASN A 19 -15.21 -23.48 -3.09
N LEU A 20 -14.24 -22.63 -2.74
CA LEU A 20 -14.35 -21.17 -2.72
C LEU A 20 -14.87 -20.59 -4.05
N GLU A 21 -14.43 -21.15 -5.18
CA GLU A 21 -14.91 -20.71 -6.50
C GLU A 21 -16.43 -20.83 -6.64
N CYS A 22 -16.99 -21.95 -6.17
CA CYS A 22 -18.41 -22.24 -6.29
C CYS A 22 -19.25 -21.34 -5.39
N ILE A 23 -18.79 -21.14 -4.15
CA ILE A 23 -19.42 -20.24 -3.18
C ILE A 23 -19.45 -18.82 -3.74
N VAL A 24 -18.32 -18.33 -4.24
CA VAL A 24 -18.23 -16.96 -4.78
C VAL A 24 -19.09 -16.81 -6.03
N SER A 25 -19.09 -17.78 -6.95
CA SER A 25 -19.94 -17.76 -8.13
C SER A 25 -21.44 -17.76 -7.77
N TYR A 26 -21.84 -18.52 -6.76
CA TYR A 26 -23.21 -18.53 -6.26
C TYR A 26 -23.61 -17.16 -5.66
N ILE A 27 -22.73 -16.53 -4.88
CA ILE A 27 -22.97 -15.19 -4.32
C ILE A 27 -23.15 -14.18 -5.45
N ILE A 28 -22.25 -14.19 -6.45
CA ILE A 28 -22.33 -13.29 -7.62
C ILE A 28 -23.67 -13.47 -8.34
N GLN A 29 -24.09 -14.71 -8.61
CA GLN A 29 -25.36 -15.00 -9.27
C GLN A 29 -26.57 -14.54 -8.43
N SER A 30 -26.47 -14.62 -7.11
CA SER A 30 -27.56 -14.22 -6.21
C SER A 30 -27.77 -12.70 -6.15
N ILE A 31 -26.71 -11.92 -6.40
CA ILE A 31 -26.76 -10.45 -6.33
C ILE A 31 -26.68 -9.77 -7.70
N SER A 32 -26.50 -10.53 -8.80
CA SER A 32 -26.31 -9.97 -10.14
C SER A 32 -27.51 -9.16 -10.64
N ASP A 33 -28.71 -9.55 -10.20
CA ASP A 33 -29.96 -8.92 -10.63
C ASP A 33 -30.35 -7.73 -9.74
N LEU A 34 -29.58 -7.45 -8.69
CA LEU A 34 -29.82 -6.37 -7.74
C LEU A 34 -29.02 -5.11 -8.13
N ASN A 35 -29.71 -3.98 -8.20
CA ASN A 35 -29.07 -2.70 -8.47
C ASN A 35 -28.21 -2.26 -7.26
N GLY A 36 -27.03 -1.69 -7.53
CA GLY A 36 -26.14 -1.14 -6.49
C GLY A 36 -25.04 -2.07 -6.00
N TYR A 37 -25.05 -3.35 -6.39
CA TYR A 37 -24.07 -4.36 -5.94
C TYR A 37 -22.86 -4.54 -6.87
N GLN A 38 -22.74 -3.72 -7.92
CA GLN A 38 -21.68 -3.82 -8.94
C GLN A 38 -20.26 -3.81 -8.34
N TYR A 39 -20.03 -2.94 -7.34
CA TYR A 39 -18.73 -2.86 -6.65
C TYR A 39 -18.38 -4.17 -5.92
N HIS A 40 -19.36 -4.81 -5.29
CA HIS A 40 -19.16 -6.10 -4.60
C HIS A 40 -18.90 -7.23 -5.60
N ILE A 41 -19.62 -7.25 -6.73
CA ILE A 41 -19.40 -8.21 -7.83
C ILE A 41 -17.98 -8.08 -8.40
N GLU A 42 -17.49 -6.86 -8.60
CA GLU A 42 -16.11 -6.62 -9.06
C GLU A 42 -15.08 -7.14 -8.04
N ASN A 43 -15.26 -6.85 -6.76
CA ASN A 43 -14.37 -7.34 -5.69
C ASN A 43 -14.37 -8.89 -5.61
N LEU A 44 -15.53 -9.54 -5.74
CA LEU A 44 -15.64 -11.01 -5.75
C LEU A 44 -14.94 -11.62 -6.97
N ASN A 45 -15.06 -11.01 -8.15
CA ASN A 45 -14.35 -11.45 -9.35
C ASN A 45 -12.83 -11.29 -9.21
N ASP A 46 -12.36 -10.22 -8.59
CA ASP A 46 -10.93 -10.02 -8.32
C ASP A 46 -10.41 -11.03 -7.29
N LEU A 47 -11.24 -11.43 -6.32
CA LEU A 47 -10.94 -12.51 -5.38
C LEU A 47 -10.77 -13.86 -6.10
N LEU A 48 -11.66 -14.19 -7.06
CA LEU A 48 -11.52 -15.38 -7.91
C LEU A 48 -10.25 -15.36 -8.76
N LYS A 49 -9.92 -14.22 -9.39
CA LYS A 49 -8.67 -14.07 -10.16
C LYS A 49 -7.46 -14.31 -9.26
N LYS A 50 -7.48 -13.75 -8.05
CA LYS A 50 -6.41 -13.94 -7.07
C LYS A 50 -6.27 -15.41 -6.66
N HIS A 51 -7.39 -16.09 -6.38
CA HIS A 51 -7.40 -17.51 -6.07
C HIS A 51 -6.77 -18.35 -7.18
N LYS A 52 -7.07 -18.06 -8.46
CA LYS A 52 -6.49 -18.79 -9.60
C LYS A 52 -4.99 -18.55 -9.77
N GLN A 53 -4.53 -17.33 -9.53
CA GLN A 53 -3.11 -16.97 -9.69
C GLN A 53 -2.21 -17.61 -8.63
N GLN A 54 -2.76 -17.97 -7.46
CA GLN A 54 -2.01 -18.55 -6.34
C GLN A 54 -0.74 -17.75 -6.01
N ASN A 55 -0.76 -16.43 -6.16
CA ASN A 55 0.35 -15.55 -5.81
C ASN A 55 0.19 -15.07 -4.37
N LEU A 56 1.28 -15.08 -3.61
CA LEU A 56 1.31 -14.51 -2.27
C LEU A 56 1.85 -13.08 -2.33
N TYR A 57 1.00 -12.12 -1.99
CA TYR A 57 1.33 -10.71 -2.02
C TYR A 57 1.85 -10.26 -0.66
N LEU A 58 3.16 -10.01 -0.58
CA LEU A 58 3.86 -9.59 0.64
C LEU A 58 4.21 -8.09 0.54
N ALA A 59 3.48 -7.27 1.29
CA ALA A 59 3.70 -5.82 1.27
C ALA A 59 4.81 -5.38 2.23
N VAL A 60 5.71 -4.53 1.77
CA VAL A 60 6.69 -3.86 2.63
C VAL A 60 6.13 -2.49 3.01
N VAL A 61 5.77 -2.32 4.28
CA VAL A 61 5.04 -1.16 4.79
C VAL A 61 5.79 -0.48 5.92
N GLY A 62 5.49 0.79 6.16
CA GLY A 62 6.15 1.60 7.19
C GLY A 62 6.38 3.05 6.75
N GLN A 63 6.81 3.90 7.68
CA GLN A 63 6.96 5.34 7.40
C GLN A 63 8.01 5.61 6.30
N VAL A 64 7.92 6.78 5.66
CA VAL A 64 8.96 7.26 4.73
C VAL A 64 10.33 7.28 5.45
N LYS A 65 11.42 7.02 4.73
CA LYS A 65 12.81 7.02 5.24
C LYS A 65 13.16 5.94 6.28
N ARG A 66 12.31 4.94 6.49
CA ARG A 66 12.65 3.71 7.26
C ARG A 66 13.49 2.70 6.48
N GLY A 67 13.72 2.92 5.19
CA GLY A 67 14.57 2.08 4.33
C GLY A 67 13.85 0.90 3.67
N LYS A 68 12.56 1.02 3.36
CA LYS A 68 11.75 -0.01 2.68
C LYS A 68 12.31 -0.42 1.31
N SER A 69 12.47 0.53 0.40
CA SER A 69 13.02 0.26 -0.94
C SER A 69 14.48 -0.24 -0.87
N THR A 70 15.27 0.25 0.11
CA THR A 70 16.61 -0.28 0.39
C THR A 70 16.57 -1.73 0.86
N LEU A 71 15.62 -2.07 1.73
CA LEU A 71 15.41 -3.45 2.16
C LEU A 71 15.04 -4.34 0.99
N ILE A 72 14.12 -3.90 0.12
CA ILE A 72 13.71 -4.68 -1.05
C ILE A 72 14.88 -4.89 -2.00
N ASN A 73 15.65 -3.84 -2.34
CA ASN A 73 16.87 -3.97 -3.14
C ASN A 73 17.89 -4.92 -2.49
N ALA A 74 18.06 -4.86 -1.16
CA ALA A 74 18.95 -5.76 -0.44
C ALA A 74 18.49 -7.22 -0.51
N ILE A 75 17.19 -7.49 -0.33
CA ILE A 75 16.59 -8.83 -0.41
C ILE A 75 16.74 -9.40 -1.83
N ILE A 76 16.48 -8.58 -2.85
CA ILE A 76 16.62 -8.96 -4.26
C ILE A 76 18.09 -9.18 -4.63
N GLY A 77 19.00 -8.41 -4.04
CA GLY A 77 20.42 -8.40 -4.37
C GLY A 77 20.79 -7.49 -5.54
N GLU A 78 19.81 -6.80 -6.14
CA GLU A 78 20.00 -5.88 -7.26
C GLU A 78 19.42 -4.50 -6.91
N GLU A 79 20.03 -3.47 -7.46
CA GLU A 79 19.53 -2.10 -7.34
C GLU A 79 18.47 -1.89 -8.42
N ILE A 80 17.18 -2.10 -8.11
CA ILE A 80 16.08 -1.99 -9.09
C ILE A 80 15.08 -0.90 -8.74
N LEU A 81 14.83 -0.68 -7.46
CA LEU A 81 13.99 0.42 -7.01
C LEU A 81 14.85 1.68 -6.81
N PRO A 82 14.41 2.85 -7.26
CA PRO A 82 15.17 4.09 -7.10
C PRO A 82 15.31 4.48 -5.62
N PHE A 83 16.51 4.88 -5.23
CA PHE A 83 16.74 5.53 -3.94
C PHE A 83 16.44 7.02 -4.06
N SER A 84 15.52 7.54 -3.28
CA SER A 84 15.34 8.99 -3.18
C SER A 84 15.31 9.45 -1.73
N ILE A 85 16.04 10.54 -1.48
CA ILE A 85 16.02 11.30 -0.21
C ILE A 85 14.73 12.15 -0.15
N ILE A 86 14.21 12.52 -1.32
CA ILE A 86 12.93 13.19 -1.56
C ILE A 86 11.84 12.11 -1.66
N PRO A 87 10.61 12.34 -1.17
CA PRO A 87 9.54 11.35 -1.29
C PRO A 87 9.40 10.85 -2.73
N VAL A 88 9.18 9.56 -2.92
CA VAL A 88 8.70 9.01 -4.21
C VAL A 88 7.21 9.31 -4.33
N THR A 89 6.70 9.39 -5.56
CA THR A 89 5.25 9.40 -5.78
C THR A 89 4.66 8.13 -5.16
N ALA A 90 3.41 8.20 -4.70
CA ALA A 90 2.76 7.03 -4.11
C ALA A 90 2.32 5.97 -5.13
N ILE A 91 3.23 5.57 -6.01
CA ILE A 91 2.97 4.52 -6.98
C ILE A 91 3.49 3.21 -6.40
N PRO A 92 2.62 2.25 -6.05
CA PRO A 92 3.05 0.95 -5.58
C PRO A 92 3.75 0.19 -6.70
N THR A 93 4.81 -0.53 -6.31
CA THR A 93 5.62 -1.31 -7.25
C THR A 93 5.58 -2.79 -6.86
N PHE A 94 5.08 -3.62 -7.75
CA PHE A 94 4.95 -5.07 -7.58
C PHE A 94 6.13 -5.77 -8.22
N LEU A 95 6.89 -6.52 -7.44
CA LEU A 95 8.04 -7.27 -7.91
C LEU A 95 7.68 -8.75 -7.99
N LYS A 96 7.78 -9.30 -9.20
CA LYS A 96 7.36 -10.66 -9.56
C LYS A 96 8.54 -11.43 -10.15
N TYR A 97 8.51 -12.75 -10.03
CA TYR A 97 9.53 -13.59 -10.66
C TYR A 97 9.35 -13.64 -12.18
N ALA A 98 10.46 -13.49 -12.91
CA ALA A 98 10.60 -13.90 -14.31
C ALA A 98 12.08 -14.13 -14.64
N GLU A 99 12.38 -14.90 -15.67
CA GLU A 99 13.78 -15.10 -16.10
C GLU A 99 14.40 -13.86 -16.75
N SER A 100 13.56 -12.99 -17.33
CA SER A 100 13.98 -11.76 -18.00
C SER A 100 13.56 -10.52 -17.22
N LEU A 101 14.41 -9.49 -17.24
CA LEU A 101 14.15 -8.23 -16.58
C LEU A 101 13.19 -7.36 -17.41
N MET A 102 11.98 -7.17 -16.92
CA MET A 102 10.94 -6.38 -17.61
C MET A 102 10.08 -5.58 -16.63
N ALA A 103 9.43 -4.53 -17.12
CA ALA A 103 8.48 -3.75 -16.35
C ALA A 103 7.22 -3.43 -17.16
N ASN A 104 6.09 -3.37 -16.47
CA ASN A 104 4.82 -2.86 -16.97
C ASN A 104 4.41 -1.63 -16.16
N ILE A 105 4.27 -0.49 -16.82
CA ILE A 105 3.60 0.68 -16.25
C ILE A 105 2.12 0.56 -16.54
N VAL A 106 1.28 0.53 -15.50
CA VAL A 106 -0.18 0.48 -15.64
C VAL A 106 -0.74 1.83 -15.26
N PHE A 107 -1.44 2.46 -16.19
CA PHE A 107 -2.06 3.78 -16.00
C PHE A 107 -3.48 3.66 -15.46
N LEU A 108 -4.01 4.75 -14.88
CA LEU A 108 -5.38 4.80 -14.35
C LEU A 108 -6.46 4.54 -15.41
N ASP A 109 -6.17 4.78 -16.69
CA ASP A 109 -7.04 4.47 -17.83
C ASP A 109 -6.89 3.01 -18.34
N SER A 110 -6.24 2.15 -17.54
CA SER A 110 -5.93 0.75 -17.85
C SER A 110 -4.99 0.51 -19.04
N LYS A 111 -4.40 1.57 -19.64
CA LYS A 111 -3.32 1.38 -20.61
C LYS A 111 -2.10 0.79 -19.93
N LYS A 112 -1.34 0.01 -20.70
CA LYS A 112 -0.11 -0.64 -20.23
C LYS A 112 1.05 -0.27 -21.15
N GLN A 113 2.16 0.17 -20.58
CA GLN A 113 3.42 0.36 -21.28
C GLN A 113 4.41 -0.69 -20.81
N LYS A 114 4.93 -1.49 -21.73
CA LYS A 114 5.93 -2.52 -21.45
C LYS A 114 7.32 -1.97 -21.71
N PHE A 115 8.27 -2.41 -20.89
CA PHE A 115 9.68 -2.11 -21.03
C PHE A 115 10.49 -3.37 -20.73
N VAL A 116 11.50 -3.66 -21.54
CA VAL A 116 12.44 -4.76 -21.30
C VAL A 116 13.80 -4.11 -21.09
N ALA A 117 14.42 -4.42 -19.95
CA ALA A 117 15.73 -3.87 -19.61
C ALA A 117 16.81 -4.93 -19.84
N SER A 118 17.98 -4.46 -20.28
CA SER A 118 19.19 -5.26 -20.42
C SER A 118 19.90 -5.45 -19.08
N ASP A 119 19.79 -4.49 -18.17
CA ASP A 119 20.40 -4.54 -16.85
C ASP A 119 19.58 -3.78 -15.78
N ALA A 120 20.02 -3.90 -14.53
CA ALA A 120 19.38 -3.27 -13.38
C ALA A 120 19.42 -1.73 -13.45
N GLN A 121 20.47 -1.13 -14.00
CA GLN A 121 20.63 0.32 -14.13
C GLN A 121 19.58 0.89 -15.08
N GLN A 122 19.44 0.30 -16.25
CA GLN A 122 18.45 0.68 -17.24
C GLN A 122 17.03 0.56 -16.68
N MET A 123 16.75 -0.49 -15.91
CA MET A 123 15.46 -0.64 -15.22
C MET A 123 15.23 0.49 -14.21
N ARG A 124 16.22 0.81 -13.36
CA ARG A 124 16.11 1.92 -12.41
C ARG A 124 15.84 3.25 -13.08
N ASP A 125 16.58 3.55 -14.13
CA ASP A 125 16.48 4.82 -14.83
C ASP A 125 15.11 4.99 -15.48
N PHE A 126 14.56 3.90 -16.04
CA PHE A 126 13.20 3.86 -16.57
C PHE A 126 12.16 4.05 -15.46
N LEU A 127 12.22 3.26 -14.39
CA LEU A 127 11.28 3.33 -13.26
C LEU A 127 11.27 4.71 -12.60
N SER A 128 12.44 5.35 -12.52
CA SER A 128 12.58 6.68 -11.94
C SER A 128 11.73 7.73 -12.65
N GLN A 129 11.49 7.59 -13.96
CA GLN A 129 10.67 8.54 -14.73
C GLN A 129 9.21 8.56 -14.27
N TYR A 130 8.74 7.47 -13.67
CA TYR A 130 7.35 7.30 -13.26
C TYR A 130 7.18 7.41 -11.74
N ILE A 131 8.09 6.81 -10.96
CA ILE A 131 7.91 6.63 -9.51
C ILE A 131 8.59 7.75 -8.69
N VAL A 132 9.54 8.50 -9.23
CA VAL A 132 10.21 9.57 -8.48
C VAL A 132 9.43 10.88 -8.61
N GLU A 133 9.15 11.53 -7.47
CA GLU A 133 8.37 12.79 -7.40
C GLU A 133 8.98 13.91 -8.25
N GLU A 134 10.30 14.02 -8.30
CA GLU A 134 10.98 15.02 -9.13
C GLU A 134 10.66 14.89 -10.62
N LYS A 135 10.46 13.65 -11.10
CA LYS A 135 10.22 13.34 -12.52
C LYS A 135 8.73 13.22 -12.85
N ASN A 136 7.90 12.85 -11.88
CA ASN A 136 6.45 12.71 -12.03
C ASN A 136 5.71 13.37 -10.84
N PRO A 137 5.82 14.69 -10.66
CA PRO A 137 5.25 15.35 -9.48
C PRO A 137 3.74 15.14 -9.41
N GLU A 138 3.25 14.81 -8.20
CA GLU A 138 1.84 14.53 -7.90
C GLU A 138 1.20 13.48 -8.83
N ASN A 139 2.01 12.56 -9.37
CA ASN A 139 1.56 11.54 -10.31
C ASN A 139 0.80 12.12 -11.53
N LYS A 140 1.28 13.22 -12.12
CA LYS A 140 0.72 13.82 -13.35
C LYS A 140 0.61 12.85 -14.53
N LEU A 141 1.49 11.86 -14.59
CA LEU A 141 1.44 10.79 -15.60
C LEU A 141 0.29 9.80 -15.37
N LYS A 142 -0.47 9.91 -14.27
CA LYS A 142 -1.64 9.08 -13.93
C LYS A 142 -1.31 7.58 -13.91
N VAL A 143 -0.18 7.24 -13.31
CA VAL A 143 0.23 5.85 -13.12
C VAL A 143 -0.57 5.26 -11.96
N SER A 144 -1.17 4.10 -12.17
CA SER A 144 -1.89 3.36 -11.12
C SER A 144 -0.93 2.51 -10.29
N TYR A 145 -0.11 1.69 -10.95
CA TYR A 145 0.91 0.87 -10.32
C TYR A 145 1.95 0.42 -11.35
N VAL A 146 3.09 -0.07 -10.85
CA VAL A 146 4.15 -0.65 -11.68
C VAL A 146 4.34 -2.12 -11.34
N GLU A 147 4.51 -2.95 -12.35
CA GLU A 147 4.96 -4.33 -12.19
C GLU A 147 6.38 -4.46 -12.71
N VAL A 148 7.29 -4.99 -11.90
CA VAL A 148 8.67 -5.30 -12.28
C VAL A 148 8.84 -6.80 -12.18
N PHE A 149 9.43 -7.40 -13.20
CA PHE A 149 9.68 -8.82 -13.27
C PHE A 149 11.18 -9.06 -13.38
N LEU A 150 11.70 -9.93 -12.53
CA LEU A 150 13.15 -10.15 -12.41
C LEU A 150 13.48 -11.53 -11.82
N PRO A 151 14.69 -12.07 -12.11
CA PRO A 151 15.10 -13.38 -11.65
C PRO A 151 15.67 -13.32 -10.22
N ALA A 152 14.81 -13.12 -9.23
CA ALA A 152 15.21 -13.11 -7.82
C ALA A 152 14.69 -14.36 -7.09
N ASP A 153 15.56 -15.05 -6.35
CA ASP A 153 15.22 -16.31 -5.65
C ASP A 153 14.09 -16.14 -4.63
N VAL A 154 14.04 -15.00 -3.95
CA VAL A 154 12.98 -14.66 -2.99
C VAL A 154 11.59 -14.51 -3.61
N LEU A 155 11.52 -14.32 -4.93
CA LEU A 155 10.26 -14.19 -5.69
C LEU A 155 9.84 -15.53 -6.32
N LYS A 156 10.73 -16.54 -6.31
CA LYS A 156 10.38 -17.91 -6.73
C LYS A 156 9.26 -18.43 -5.84
N GLU A 157 8.61 -19.50 -6.29
CA GLU A 157 7.42 -20.05 -5.62
C GLU A 157 6.23 -19.09 -5.58
N GLY A 158 6.16 -18.09 -6.48
CA GLY A 158 5.01 -17.19 -6.65
C GLY A 158 4.81 -16.21 -5.49
N ILE A 159 5.91 -15.74 -4.90
CA ILE A 159 5.91 -14.62 -3.95
C ILE A 159 6.00 -13.32 -4.74
N VAL A 160 5.16 -12.35 -4.39
CA VAL A 160 5.14 -11.01 -4.98
C VAL A 160 5.44 -10.01 -3.89
N LEU A 161 6.60 -9.36 -3.97
CA LEU A 161 6.95 -8.27 -3.06
C LEU A 161 6.29 -6.98 -3.55
N ILE A 162 5.72 -6.21 -2.63
CA ILE A 162 5.12 -4.91 -2.97
C ILE A 162 5.89 -3.83 -2.23
N ASP A 163 6.58 -2.96 -2.96
CA ASP A 163 7.06 -1.71 -2.38
C ASP A 163 5.86 -0.77 -2.25
N THR A 164 5.54 -0.41 -1.01
CA THR A 164 4.43 0.51 -0.75
C THR A 164 4.98 1.92 -0.49
N PRO A 165 4.27 2.96 -0.97
CA PRO A 165 4.54 4.32 -0.57
C PRO A 165 4.60 4.42 0.96
N GLY A 166 5.51 5.25 1.49
CA GLY A 166 5.57 5.40 2.93
C GLY A 166 4.36 6.14 3.48
N ILE A 167 3.87 5.70 4.64
CA ILE A 167 2.90 6.47 5.43
C ILE A 167 3.57 7.72 6.02
N GLY A 168 2.78 8.75 6.30
CA GLY A 168 3.26 9.94 7.01
C GLY A 168 4.18 10.86 6.20
N SER A 169 4.08 10.86 4.86
CA SER A 169 4.57 11.99 4.06
C SER A 169 3.65 13.20 4.24
N THR A 170 4.18 14.41 4.03
CA THR A 170 3.44 15.67 3.93
C THR A 170 2.31 15.64 2.89
N TYR A 171 2.33 14.68 1.96
CA TYR A 171 1.30 14.45 0.96
C TYR A 171 0.30 13.39 1.46
N LEU A 172 -0.94 13.82 1.76
CA LEU A 172 -2.06 12.97 2.17
C LEU A 172 -2.36 11.84 1.17
N HIS A 173 -2.13 12.09 -0.12
CA HIS A 173 -2.34 11.15 -1.22
C HIS A 173 -1.58 9.82 -1.05
N ASN A 174 -0.44 9.84 -0.35
CA ASN A 174 0.40 8.65 -0.20
C ASN A 174 -0.13 7.65 0.83
N THR A 175 -0.80 8.15 1.87
CA THR A 175 -1.37 7.30 2.92
C THR A 175 -2.63 6.59 2.41
N GLU A 176 -3.53 7.31 1.73
CA GLU A 176 -4.73 6.71 1.11
C GLU A 176 -4.38 5.68 0.05
N THR A 177 -3.38 5.98 -0.79
CA THR A 177 -2.94 5.03 -1.80
C THR A 177 -2.40 3.75 -1.15
N THR A 178 -1.56 3.87 -0.12
CA THR A 178 -1.08 2.70 0.65
C THR A 178 -2.25 1.87 1.19
N LEU A 179 -3.24 2.52 1.82
CA LEU A 179 -4.43 1.87 2.37
C LEU A 179 -5.26 1.15 1.29
N ASN A 180 -5.37 1.70 0.08
CA ASN A 180 -6.11 1.09 -1.03
C ASN A 180 -5.48 -0.23 -1.54
N PHE A 181 -4.18 -0.44 -1.30
CA PHE A 181 -3.49 -1.67 -1.72
C PHE A 181 -3.39 -2.72 -0.62
N LEU A 182 -3.55 -2.35 0.67
CA LEU A 182 -3.52 -3.31 1.78
C LEU A 182 -4.54 -4.45 1.63
N PRO A 183 -5.82 -4.21 1.23
CA PRO A 183 -6.78 -5.29 1.00
C PRO A 183 -6.35 -6.30 -0.07
N LYS A 184 -5.39 -5.96 -0.93
CA LYS A 184 -4.88 -6.87 -1.97
C LYS A 184 -3.75 -7.75 -1.45
N CYS A 185 -3.16 -7.42 -0.31
CA CYS A 185 -2.01 -8.14 0.28
C CYS A 185 -2.46 -9.37 1.08
N ASP A 186 -1.55 -10.31 1.29
CA ASP A 186 -1.76 -11.52 2.11
C ASP A 186 -1.01 -11.44 3.44
N ALA A 187 0.16 -10.80 3.42
CA ALA A 187 0.97 -10.53 4.59
C ALA A 187 1.73 -9.22 4.43
N ALA A 188 2.31 -8.72 5.53
CA ALA A 188 3.16 -7.54 5.49
C ALA A 188 4.47 -7.70 6.27
N LEU A 189 5.51 -7.05 5.75
CA LEU A 189 6.73 -6.70 6.44
C LEU A 189 6.61 -5.26 6.95
N PHE A 190 6.37 -5.11 8.25
CA PHE A 190 6.31 -3.81 8.91
C PHE A 190 7.72 -3.33 9.25
N VAL A 191 8.21 -2.33 8.52
CA VAL A 191 9.57 -1.81 8.63
C VAL A 191 9.56 -0.51 9.44
N THR A 192 10.23 -0.55 10.59
CA THR A 192 10.60 0.63 11.37
C THR A 192 12.13 0.76 11.45
N SER A 193 12.64 1.82 12.06
CA SER A 193 14.09 1.98 12.26
C SER A 193 14.42 2.30 13.70
N VAL A 194 15.68 2.05 14.08
CA VAL A 194 16.18 2.36 15.42
C VAL A 194 16.22 3.87 15.71
N ASP A 195 16.38 4.69 14.66
CA ASP A 195 16.41 6.15 14.75
C ASP A 195 15.61 6.81 13.60
N PRO A 196 14.62 7.68 13.90
CA PRO A 196 13.98 7.79 15.22
C PRO A 196 13.31 6.46 15.62
N PRO A 197 13.08 6.18 16.91
CA PRO A 197 12.30 5.02 17.33
C PRO A 197 10.87 5.01 16.75
N VAL A 198 10.14 3.92 16.99
CA VAL A 198 8.74 3.78 16.55
C VAL A 198 7.87 4.94 17.05
N THR A 199 7.11 5.54 16.15
CA THR A 199 6.27 6.72 16.40
C THR A 199 4.79 6.35 16.61
N GLU A 200 4.01 7.26 17.19
CA GLU A 200 2.55 7.06 17.34
C GLU A 200 1.84 6.88 15.99
N VAL A 201 2.28 7.58 14.94
CA VAL A 201 1.76 7.43 13.57
C VAL A 201 1.97 6.02 13.05
N GLU A 202 3.14 5.43 13.32
CA GLU A 202 3.43 4.04 12.96
C GLU A 202 2.56 3.05 13.74
N ILE A 203 2.25 3.34 15.01
CA ILE A 203 1.36 2.50 15.83
C ILE A 203 -0.10 2.59 15.38
N ASP A 204 -0.60 3.79 15.06
CA ASP A 204 -1.95 3.94 14.49
C ASP A 204 -2.07 3.18 13.17
N PHE A 205 -1.07 3.32 12.30
CA PHE A 205 -1.04 2.56 11.06
C PHE A 205 -0.98 1.05 11.30
N LEU A 206 -0.19 0.58 12.28
CA LEU A 206 -0.15 -0.84 12.64
C LEU A 206 -1.53 -1.38 13.08
N LYS A 207 -2.30 -0.60 13.84
CA LYS A 207 -3.68 -0.97 14.23
C LYS A 207 -4.61 -1.07 13.03
N ARG A 208 -4.51 -0.14 12.08
CA ARG A 208 -5.25 -0.22 10.81
C ARG A 208 -4.78 -1.40 9.96
N LEU A 209 -3.49 -1.73 10.01
CA LEU A 209 -2.92 -2.85 9.28
C LEU A 209 -3.49 -4.18 9.80
N SER A 210 -3.56 -4.33 11.13
CA SER A 210 -4.00 -5.56 11.77
C SER A 210 -5.50 -5.82 11.68
N SER A 211 -6.30 -4.80 11.38
CA SER A 211 -7.70 -5.00 11.04
C SER A 211 -7.91 -5.61 9.65
N HIS A 212 -6.92 -5.49 8.75
CA HIS A 212 -7.01 -5.97 7.36
C HIS A 212 -6.25 -7.26 7.11
N MET A 213 -5.16 -7.51 7.85
CA MET A 213 -4.39 -8.75 7.73
C MET A 213 -3.83 -9.22 9.06
N LYS A 214 -3.81 -10.54 9.25
CA LYS A 214 -3.32 -11.19 10.47
C LYS A 214 -1.81 -11.44 10.42
N GLU A 215 -1.29 -11.75 9.24
CA GLU A 215 0.12 -12.09 9.03
C GLU A 215 0.97 -10.82 8.87
N ILE A 216 1.53 -10.34 10.00
CA ILE A 216 2.40 -9.17 10.05
C ILE A 216 3.73 -9.57 10.69
N TYR A 217 4.83 -9.30 9.97
CA TYR A 217 6.19 -9.56 10.42
C TYR A 217 6.94 -8.25 10.64
N PHE A 218 7.66 -8.13 11.75
CA PHE A 218 8.24 -6.86 12.18
C PHE A 218 9.74 -6.79 11.90
N ILE A 219 10.17 -5.69 11.31
CA ILE A 219 11.56 -5.44 10.93
C ILE A 219 12.03 -4.15 11.59
N LEU A 220 13.09 -4.25 12.39
CA LEU A 220 13.81 -3.11 12.97
C LEU A 220 15.09 -2.88 12.16
N ASN A 221 15.04 -1.88 11.28
CA ASN A 221 16.11 -1.54 10.34
C ASN A 221 17.10 -0.52 10.92
N LYS A 222 18.23 -0.34 10.22
CA LYS A 222 19.32 0.58 10.55
C LYS A 222 20.09 0.23 11.83
N ILE A 223 20.21 -1.07 12.14
CA ILE A 223 20.95 -1.50 13.34
C ILE A 223 22.44 -1.12 13.31
N ASP A 224 22.98 -0.77 12.14
CA ASP A 224 24.36 -0.30 11.93
C ASP A 224 24.70 1.00 12.68
N TYR A 225 23.69 1.73 13.15
CA TYR A 225 23.88 2.94 13.94
C TYR A 225 24.11 2.66 15.43
N LEU A 226 23.87 1.44 15.89
CA LEU A 226 23.88 1.09 17.31
C LEU A 226 25.01 0.14 17.67
N SER A 227 25.56 0.30 18.87
CA SER A 227 26.36 -0.74 19.52
C SER A 227 25.49 -1.92 19.97
N GLU A 228 26.09 -3.08 20.29
CA GLU A 228 25.34 -4.27 20.74
C GLU A 228 24.47 -4.01 21.99
N LYS A 229 24.96 -3.17 22.91
CA LYS A 229 24.21 -2.80 24.12
C LYS A 229 22.99 -1.95 23.79
N GLU A 230 23.16 -0.95 22.92
CA GLU A 230 22.06 -0.07 22.49
C GLU A 230 21.02 -0.84 21.67
N LEU A 231 21.48 -1.75 20.80
CA LEU A 231 20.61 -2.61 20.02
C LEU A 231 19.68 -3.45 20.91
N ALA A 232 20.22 -4.04 22.00
CA ALA A 232 19.41 -4.80 22.96
C ALA A 232 18.35 -3.93 23.66
N VAL A 233 18.68 -2.67 23.97
CA VAL A 233 17.73 -1.71 24.56
C VAL A 233 16.63 -1.34 23.55
N SER A 234 17.00 -1.01 22.32
CA SER A 234 16.05 -0.66 21.25
C SER A 234 15.14 -1.82 20.87
N GLU A 235 15.68 -3.05 20.79
CA GLU A 235 14.88 -4.26 20.56
C GLU A 235 13.86 -4.46 21.68
N LYS A 236 14.29 -4.39 22.95
CA LYS A 236 13.40 -4.54 24.10
C LYS A 236 12.30 -3.49 24.10
N PHE A 237 12.64 -2.22 23.86
CA PHE A 237 11.66 -1.15 23.75
C PHE A 237 10.62 -1.43 22.65
N PHE A 238 11.07 -1.81 21.45
CA PHE A 238 10.15 -2.10 20.36
C PHE A 238 9.27 -3.32 20.66
N ARG A 239 9.83 -4.36 21.27
CA ARG A 239 9.09 -5.55 21.72
C ARG A 239 8.02 -5.21 22.76
N ASP A 240 8.32 -4.35 23.72
CA ASP A 240 7.35 -3.89 24.73
C ASP A 240 6.21 -3.10 24.09
N VAL A 241 6.51 -2.27 23.08
CA VAL A 241 5.49 -1.54 22.30
C VAL A 241 4.59 -2.51 21.51
N LEU A 242 5.17 -3.51 20.86
CA LEU A 242 4.42 -4.53 20.14
C LEU A 242 3.50 -5.33 21.05
N LYS A 243 4.00 -5.77 22.21
CA LYS A 243 3.21 -6.50 23.22
C LYS A 243 2.02 -5.70 23.72
N LYS A 244 2.20 -4.40 23.99
CA LYS A 244 1.10 -3.50 24.38
C LYS A 244 0.01 -3.37 23.31
N ASN A 245 0.35 -3.61 22.04
CA ASN A 245 -0.59 -3.56 20.92
C ASN A 245 -1.06 -4.96 20.47
N GLY A 246 -0.83 -6.00 21.27
CA GLY A 246 -1.34 -7.34 21.02
C GLY A 246 -0.46 -8.22 20.12
N PHE A 247 0.78 -7.82 19.85
CA PHE A 247 1.72 -8.61 19.06
C PHE A 247 2.81 -9.20 19.95
N ASP A 248 2.91 -10.53 19.98
CA ASP A 248 4.02 -11.26 20.61
C ASP A 248 4.68 -12.16 19.57
N THR A 249 5.56 -11.56 18.77
CA THR A 249 6.22 -12.24 17.65
C THR A 249 7.70 -11.88 17.58
N GLU A 250 8.43 -12.58 16.72
CA GLU A 250 9.84 -12.32 16.45
C GLU A 250 10.02 -10.97 15.72
N ILE A 251 11.12 -10.29 16.04
CA ILE A 251 11.51 -9.03 15.40
C ILE A 251 12.80 -9.29 14.62
N PHE A 252 12.78 -9.01 13.33
CA PHE A 252 13.97 -9.10 12.50
C PHE A 252 14.81 -7.84 12.64
N LEU A 253 15.96 -7.98 13.30
CA LEU A 253 16.97 -6.92 13.43
C LEU A 253 17.89 -6.93 12.21
N ILE A 254 17.89 -5.87 11.41
CA ILE A 254 18.68 -5.82 10.17
C ILE A 254 19.32 -4.46 9.88
N SER A 255 20.36 -4.49 9.03
CA SER A 255 20.82 -3.29 8.31
C SER A 255 20.68 -3.50 6.81
N ALA A 256 19.61 -2.94 6.23
CA ALA A 256 19.42 -3.00 4.79
C ALA A 256 20.57 -2.35 4.00
N LYS A 257 21.21 -1.32 4.57
CA LYS A 257 22.35 -0.63 3.95
C LYS A 257 23.58 -1.54 3.89
N MET A 258 23.98 -2.13 5.02
CA MET A 258 25.11 -3.08 5.05
C MET A 258 24.84 -4.29 4.16
N ALA A 259 23.60 -4.81 4.18
CA ALA A 259 23.20 -5.93 3.34
C ALA A 259 23.40 -5.62 1.85
N PHE A 260 22.91 -4.47 1.40
CA PHE A 260 23.01 -4.05 0.01
C PHE A 260 24.46 -3.79 -0.40
N THR A 261 25.22 -3.01 0.38
CA THR A 261 26.64 -2.74 0.11
C THR A 261 27.46 -4.02 0.10
N GLY A 262 27.29 -4.89 1.10
CA GLY A 262 28.01 -6.15 1.21
C GLY A 262 27.73 -7.09 0.03
N LYS A 263 26.48 -7.18 -0.44
CA LYS A 263 26.16 -7.95 -1.66
C LYS A 263 26.82 -7.37 -2.91
N LYS A 264 26.77 -6.04 -3.07
CA LYS A 264 27.38 -5.34 -4.21
C LYS A 264 28.90 -5.50 -4.25
N GLU A 265 29.56 -5.42 -3.09
CA GLU A 265 31.01 -5.55 -2.93
C GLU A 265 31.46 -7.02 -2.77
N LYS A 266 30.52 -7.97 -2.69
CA LYS A 266 30.75 -9.39 -2.39
C LYS A 266 31.45 -9.63 -1.05
N ASP A 267 31.26 -8.72 -0.08
CA ASP A 267 31.73 -8.84 1.29
C ASP A 267 30.75 -9.68 2.13
N LYS A 268 31.15 -10.93 2.40
CA LYS A 268 30.36 -11.87 3.20
C LYS A 268 30.23 -11.47 4.67
N GLU A 269 31.28 -10.87 5.25
CA GLU A 269 31.27 -10.47 6.66
C GLU A 269 30.28 -9.32 6.88
N MET A 270 30.23 -8.37 5.96
CA MET A 270 29.24 -7.29 5.99
C MET A 270 27.81 -7.80 5.84
N VAL A 271 27.57 -8.77 4.95
CA VAL A 271 26.26 -9.42 4.78
C VAL A 271 25.85 -10.18 6.05
N GLU A 272 26.77 -10.89 6.69
CA GLU A 272 26.49 -11.59 7.95
C GLU A 272 26.15 -10.61 9.08
N LYS A 273 26.94 -9.54 9.25
CA LYS A 273 26.69 -8.48 10.23
C LYS A 273 25.37 -7.74 9.98
N SER A 274 24.93 -7.64 8.72
CA SER A 274 23.65 -7.03 8.36
C SER A 274 22.43 -7.85 8.80
N ARG A 275 22.62 -9.15 9.08
CA ARG A 275 21.60 -10.14 9.47
C ARG A 275 20.48 -10.35 8.45
N ILE A 276 20.65 -9.90 7.20
CA ILE A 276 19.63 -10.00 6.14
C ILE A 276 19.29 -11.44 5.76
N GLU A 277 20.24 -12.37 5.88
CA GLU A 277 19.98 -13.76 5.53
C GLU A 277 18.84 -14.38 6.34
N LYS A 278 18.61 -13.90 7.57
CA LYS A 278 17.50 -14.38 8.40
C LYS A 278 16.15 -14.09 7.75
N ILE A 279 15.96 -12.88 7.22
CA ILE A 279 14.70 -12.50 6.56
C ILE A 279 14.57 -13.17 5.19
N GLU A 280 15.67 -13.34 4.44
CA GLU A 280 15.64 -14.05 3.16
C GLU A 280 15.27 -15.52 3.32
N LYS A 281 15.88 -16.20 4.30
CA LYS A 281 15.54 -17.57 4.67
C LYS A 281 14.10 -17.65 5.18
N PHE A 282 13.65 -16.69 5.97
CA PHE A 282 12.27 -16.64 6.45
C PHE A 282 11.27 -16.56 5.29
N ILE A 283 11.49 -15.66 4.31
CA ILE A 283 10.63 -15.51 3.12
C ILE A 283 10.67 -16.79 2.26
N THR A 284 11.87 -17.29 1.95
CA THR A 284 12.03 -18.44 1.04
C THR A 284 11.66 -19.79 1.65
N SER A 285 11.68 -19.94 2.98
CA SER A 285 11.37 -21.21 3.64
C SER A 285 10.07 -21.21 4.41
N VAL A 286 9.83 -20.23 5.29
CA VAL A 286 8.64 -20.24 6.16
C VAL A 286 7.43 -19.74 5.38
N ILE A 287 7.55 -18.56 4.77
CA ILE A 287 6.46 -17.98 3.99
C ILE A 287 6.14 -18.86 2.78
N ALA A 288 7.16 -19.34 2.05
CA ALA A 288 6.93 -20.22 0.90
C ALA A 288 6.25 -21.54 1.28
N ARG A 289 6.60 -22.17 2.42
CA ARG A 289 5.96 -23.41 2.88
C ARG A 289 4.51 -23.19 3.31
N ASN A 290 4.23 -22.08 3.99
CA ASN A 290 2.90 -21.77 4.51
C ASN A 290 2.04 -21.00 3.50
N LYS A 291 2.58 -20.71 2.31
CA LYS A 291 1.95 -19.91 1.26
C LYS A 291 0.49 -20.25 1.01
N LYS A 292 0.18 -21.54 0.81
CA LYS A 292 -1.17 -21.98 0.50
C LYS A 292 -2.15 -21.65 1.63
N GLN A 293 -1.76 -21.93 2.87
CA GLN A 293 -2.55 -21.63 4.06
C GLN A 293 -2.75 -20.11 4.21
N MET A 294 -1.69 -19.31 4.05
CA MET A 294 -1.76 -17.85 4.15
C MET A 294 -2.69 -17.24 3.09
N ILE A 295 -2.62 -17.73 1.84
CA ILE A 295 -3.53 -17.32 0.77
C ILE A 295 -4.97 -17.70 1.12
N GLU A 296 -5.21 -18.94 1.55
CA GLU A 296 -6.57 -19.40 1.90
C GLU A 296 -7.18 -18.62 3.07
N GLU A 297 -6.40 -18.33 4.12
CA GLU A 297 -6.82 -17.52 5.25
C GLU A 297 -7.09 -16.06 4.83
N SER A 298 -6.23 -15.47 4.00
CA SER A 298 -6.44 -14.13 3.47
C SER A 298 -7.68 -14.04 2.58
N LEU A 299 -7.88 -15.01 1.69
CA LEU A 299 -9.08 -15.09 0.83
C LEU A 299 -10.34 -15.26 1.67
N ARG A 300 -10.31 -16.09 2.72
CA ARG A 300 -11.44 -16.26 3.63
C ARG A 300 -11.80 -14.96 4.33
N ASN A 301 -10.82 -14.29 4.96
CA ASN A 301 -11.09 -13.02 5.66
C ASN A 301 -11.65 -11.95 4.70
N LYS A 302 -11.17 -11.91 3.44
CA LYS A 302 -11.71 -10.99 2.43
C LYS A 302 -13.12 -11.33 2.00
N LEU A 303 -13.39 -12.61 1.80
CA LEU A 303 -14.74 -13.07 1.47
C LEU A 303 -15.70 -12.73 2.62
N ASP A 304 -15.30 -12.99 3.87
CA ASP A 304 -16.09 -12.66 5.05
C ASP A 304 -16.41 -11.17 5.11
N ASN A 305 -15.41 -10.29 4.89
CA ASN A 305 -15.62 -8.84 4.85
C ASN A 305 -16.61 -8.43 3.74
N ILE A 306 -16.43 -8.93 2.51
CA ILE A 306 -17.32 -8.61 1.38
C ILE A 306 -18.75 -9.08 1.67
N VAL A 307 -18.91 -10.29 2.22
CA VAL A 307 -20.22 -10.85 2.56
C VAL A 307 -20.86 -10.05 3.70
N SER A 308 -20.12 -9.66 4.73
CA SER A 308 -20.62 -8.80 5.80
C SER A 308 -21.07 -7.44 5.29
N ASP A 309 -20.35 -6.84 4.34
CA ASP A 309 -20.74 -5.57 3.71
C ASP A 309 -22.02 -5.72 2.89
N ILE A 310 -22.14 -6.78 2.09
CA ILE A 310 -23.37 -7.12 1.34
C ILE A 310 -24.55 -7.28 2.30
N LEU A 311 -24.40 -8.07 3.37
CA LEU A 311 -25.45 -8.31 4.35
C LEU A 311 -25.89 -7.03 5.05
N THR A 312 -24.93 -6.20 5.47
CA THR A 312 -25.21 -4.91 6.10
C THR A 312 -25.98 -3.99 5.15
N THR A 313 -25.60 -3.98 3.87
CA THR A 313 -26.27 -3.20 2.83
C THR A 313 -27.71 -3.68 2.61
N MET A 314 -27.91 -4.99 2.47
CA MET A 314 -29.23 -5.60 2.36
C MET A 314 -30.10 -5.34 3.59
N GLU A 315 -29.55 -5.41 4.80
CA GLU A 315 -30.27 -5.09 6.03
C GLU A 315 -30.76 -3.64 6.04
N ILE A 316 -29.95 -2.69 5.57
CA ILE A 316 -30.32 -1.28 5.46
C ILE A 316 -31.42 -1.10 4.40
N GLU A 317 -31.33 -1.79 3.27
CA GLU A 317 -32.36 -1.77 2.22
C GLU A 317 -33.69 -2.33 2.73
N ILE A 318 -33.68 -3.48 3.41
CA ILE A 318 -34.88 -4.10 3.99
C ILE A 318 -35.51 -3.20 5.05
N LYS A 319 -34.69 -2.61 5.94
CA LYS A 319 -35.16 -1.66 6.96
C LYS A 319 -35.79 -0.42 6.31
N SER A 320 -35.21 0.05 5.20
CA SER A 320 -35.72 1.19 4.44
C SER A 320 -37.05 0.87 3.76
N LEU A 321 -37.19 -0.31 3.14
CA LEU A 321 -38.43 -0.73 2.49
C LEU A 321 -39.58 -0.93 3.48
N ASN A 322 -39.29 -1.31 4.72
CA ASN A 322 -40.28 -1.46 5.78
C ASN A 322 -40.61 -0.16 6.52
N MET A 323 -39.93 0.95 6.21
CA MET A 323 -40.14 2.23 6.86
C MET A 323 -41.26 3.02 6.17
N PRO A 324 -42.14 3.72 6.91
CA PRO A 324 -43.10 4.63 6.30
C PRO A 324 -42.40 5.68 5.44
N VAL A 325 -42.92 5.94 4.23
CA VAL A 325 -42.32 6.88 3.25
C VAL A 325 -41.99 8.23 3.88
N LYS A 326 -42.87 8.74 4.76
CA LYS A 326 -42.69 10.01 5.47
C LYS A 326 -41.48 10.03 6.40
N GLU A 327 -41.18 8.91 7.04
CA GLU A 327 -40.01 8.77 7.91
C GLU A 327 -38.72 8.60 7.08
N LEU A 328 -38.82 7.90 5.95
CA LEU A 328 -37.73 7.78 4.97
C LEU A 328 -37.35 9.15 4.39
N GLU A 329 -38.34 9.94 3.96
CA GLU A 329 -38.16 11.32 3.49
C GLU A 329 -37.53 12.22 4.57
N GLY A 330 -37.94 12.06 5.83
CA GLY A 330 -37.33 12.74 6.97
C GLY A 330 -35.84 12.43 7.12
N LYS A 331 -35.46 11.14 7.05
CA LYS A 331 -34.05 10.72 7.11
C LYS A 331 -33.25 11.16 5.89
N LEU A 332 -33.85 11.12 4.70
CA LEU A 332 -33.24 11.60 3.46
C LEU A 332 -32.98 13.11 3.51
N ASN A 333 -33.93 13.88 4.02
CA ASN A 333 -33.79 15.32 4.19
C ASN A 333 -32.71 15.64 5.25
N PHE A 334 -32.71 14.91 6.37
CA PHE A 334 -31.66 15.03 7.38
C PHE A 334 -30.28 14.75 6.79
N LEU A 335 -30.12 13.65 6.03
CA LEU A 335 -28.86 13.32 5.35
C LEU A 335 -28.48 14.40 4.33
N ARG A 336 -29.42 14.91 3.54
CA ARG A 336 -29.17 16.00 2.58
C ARG A 336 -28.70 17.27 3.28
N GLU A 337 -29.29 17.61 4.42
CA GLU A 337 -28.86 18.76 5.22
C GLU A 337 -27.46 18.57 5.78
N GLN A 338 -27.12 17.37 6.27
CA GLN A 338 -25.76 17.03 6.71
C GLN A 338 -24.77 17.14 5.55
N PHE A 339 -25.07 16.57 4.39
CA PHE A 339 -24.23 16.68 3.19
C PHE A 339 -24.06 18.13 2.74
N ALA A 340 -25.14 18.93 2.73
CA ALA A 340 -25.07 20.36 2.42
C ALA A 340 -24.28 21.17 3.47
N GLY A 341 -24.24 20.69 4.72
CA GLY A 341 -23.37 21.20 5.79
C GLY A 341 -21.90 20.90 5.49
N PHE A 342 -21.58 19.64 5.22
CA PHE A 342 -20.22 19.21 4.85
C PHE A 342 -19.72 19.89 3.58
N GLU A 343 -20.55 20.06 2.55
CA GLU A 343 -20.14 20.78 1.33
C GLU A 343 -19.85 22.25 1.62
N ARG A 344 -20.63 22.91 2.48
CA ARG A 344 -20.36 24.28 2.91
C ARG A 344 -19.06 24.37 3.68
N GLU A 345 -18.82 23.46 4.62
CA GLU A 345 -17.57 23.40 5.37
C GLU A 345 -16.36 23.14 4.45
N LYS A 346 -16.48 22.20 3.51
CA LYS A 346 -15.47 21.93 2.48
C LYS A 346 -15.15 23.20 1.67
N ASN A 347 -16.18 23.92 1.23
CA ASN A 347 -16.00 25.15 0.44
C ASN A 347 -15.36 26.27 1.28
N MET A 348 -15.74 26.44 2.55
CA MET A 348 -15.09 27.39 3.45
C MET A 348 -13.60 27.07 3.65
N ILE A 349 -13.25 25.79 3.79
CA ILE A 349 -11.85 25.36 3.90
C ILE A 349 -11.09 25.66 2.60
N LEU A 350 -11.67 25.37 1.44
CA LEU A 350 -11.07 25.67 0.14
C LEU A 350 -10.85 27.17 -0.06
N ASP A 351 -11.84 28.00 0.28
CA ASP A 351 -11.75 29.46 0.22
C ASP A 351 -10.66 29.99 1.17
N SER A 352 -10.57 29.43 2.38
CA SER A 352 -9.51 29.78 3.34
C SER A 352 -8.13 29.40 2.82
N LEU A 353 -7.97 28.21 2.25
CA LEU A 353 -6.71 27.75 1.66
C LEU A 353 -6.29 28.60 0.46
N GLU A 354 -7.25 29.01 -0.38
CA GLU A 354 -6.98 29.91 -1.50
C GLU A 354 -6.58 31.30 -1.01
N GLY A 355 -7.24 31.82 0.03
CA GLY A 355 -6.87 33.06 0.70
C GLY A 355 -5.46 33.02 1.30
N ASP A 356 -5.10 31.93 1.97
CA ASP A 356 -3.76 31.73 2.53
C ASP A 356 -2.70 31.59 1.45
N ARG A 357 -2.99 30.87 0.37
CA ARG A 357 -2.10 30.78 -0.80
C ARG A 357 -1.83 32.15 -1.41
N ASN A 358 -2.86 32.97 -1.58
CA ASN A 358 -2.71 34.30 -2.16
C ASN A 358 -1.91 35.24 -1.25
N ARG A 359 -2.13 35.19 0.08
CA ARG A 359 -1.32 35.94 1.06
C ARG A 359 0.14 35.54 1.01
N LEU A 360 0.43 34.24 1.05
CA LEU A 360 1.81 33.73 0.96
C LEU A 360 2.49 34.12 -0.36
N HIS A 361 1.75 34.13 -1.48
CA HIS A 361 2.29 34.58 -2.75
C HIS A 361 2.66 36.06 -2.72
N GLN A 362 1.80 36.90 -2.14
CA GLN A 362 2.07 38.33 -1.99
C GLN A 362 3.28 38.59 -1.07
N ASP A 363 3.35 37.91 0.08
CA ASP A 363 4.48 38.01 1.00
C ASP A 363 5.81 37.61 0.33
N LEU A 364 5.79 36.56 -0.50
CA LEU A 364 6.97 36.13 -1.27
C LEU A 364 7.39 37.13 -2.34
N GLU A 365 6.44 37.79 -3.01
CA GLU A 365 6.75 38.85 -3.97
C GLU A 365 7.38 40.06 -3.29
N GLU A 366 6.81 40.52 -2.18
CA GLU A 366 7.35 41.64 -1.39
C GLU A 366 8.77 41.32 -0.89
N TYR A 367 8.99 40.12 -0.36
CA TYR A 367 10.30 39.68 0.11
C TYR A 367 11.33 39.58 -1.04
N SER A 368 10.91 39.06 -2.20
CA SER A 368 11.74 39.01 -3.42
C SER A 368 12.15 40.40 -3.90
N GLU A 369 11.24 41.37 -3.87
CA GLU A 369 11.56 42.76 -4.20
C GLU A 369 12.55 43.38 -3.20
N GLU A 370 12.38 43.11 -1.91
CA GLU A 370 13.26 43.61 -0.86
C GLU A 370 14.70 43.06 -1.04
N ILE A 371 14.83 41.76 -1.33
CA ILE A 371 16.11 41.14 -1.67
C ILE A 371 16.71 41.76 -2.93
N ARG A 372 15.94 41.93 -4.00
CA ARG A 372 16.44 42.57 -5.24
C ARG A 372 16.98 43.96 -4.99
N LYS A 373 16.28 44.77 -4.19
CA LYS A 373 16.74 46.12 -3.79
C LYS A 373 18.05 46.04 -3.00
N LYS A 374 18.14 45.15 -2.00
CA LYS A 374 19.38 44.95 -1.20
C LYS A 374 20.55 44.48 -2.06
N SER A 375 20.33 43.50 -2.94
CA SER A 375 21.35 42.99 -3.86
C SER A 375 21.82 44.07 -4.83
N LYS A 376 20.91 44.86 -5.42
CA LYS A 376 21.27 45.95 -6.32
C LYS A 376 22.12 47.01 -5.61
N ALA A 377 21.73 47.44 -4.41
CA ALA A 377 22.50 48.38 -3.61
C ALA A 377 23.90 47.83 -3.25
N TYR A 378 24.01 46.54 -2.95
CA TYR A 378 25.29 45.88 -2.68
C TYR A 378 26.20 45.83 -3.91
N PHE A 379 25.68 45.49 -5.09
CA PHE A 379 26.46 45.50 -6.33
C PHE A 379 26.89 46.91 -6.75
N GLU A 380 26.03 47.92 -6.60
CA GLU A 380 26.38 49.32 -6.85
C GLU A 380 27.48 49.84 -5.90
N ALA A 381 27.54 49.32 -4.68
CA ALA A 381 28.58 49.66 -3.71
C ALA A 381 29.94 49.02 -4.02
N ILE A 382 29.99 47.89 -4.75
CA ILE A 382 31.23 47.20 -5.14
C ILE A 382 31.83 47.75 -6.44
N ILE A 383 31.00 48.33 -7.32
CA ILE A 383 31.42 48.86 -8.63
C ILE A 383 31.98 50.29 -8.53
N LYS A 384 31.89 50.94 -7.36
CA LYS A 384 32.62 52.17 -7.01
C LYS A 384 33.94 51.84 -6.33
#